data_AF-A0A358ARE1-F1
#
_entry.id   AF-A0A358ARE1-F1
#
_cell.length_a   1.000
_cell.length_b   1.000
_cell.length_c   1.000
_cell.angle_alpha   90.00
_cell.angle_beta   90.00
_cell.angle_gamma   90.00
#
_symmetry.space_group_name_H-M   'P 1'
#
loop_
_entity.id
_entity.type
_entity.pdbx_description
1 polymer ?
#
loop_
_entity_poly.entity_id
_entity_poly.type
_entity_poly.pdbx_seq_one_letter_code
_entity_poly.pdbx_strand_id
1 'polypeptide(L)'
;MQVFITVVSTLLLLSGLVVAHELGHYLVAKKRGIRVVEFAIGFGPRLVKWHRGETEFSIRPILFGGFVKFPDDVEDKPQEGDFRSASLKSRVLTILAGPAMNLLLAIVLAIIFLSTQGFYQSVIVEVQPGSPAAQAGLLEGDAIREMNGQRIDFYDFDT
;
A
#
# COMPACT_ATOMS: atom_id res chain seq x y z
N MET A 1 2.49 1.03 26.04
CA MET A 1 3.28 1.69 24.98
C MET A 1 3.12 1.00 23.62
N GLN A 2 3.37 -0.32 23.52
CA GLN A 2 3.30 -1.04 22.24
C GLN A 2 1.92 -0.98 21.56
N VAL A 3 0.83 -1.24 22.30
CA VAL A 3 -0.55 -1.15 21.75
C VAL A 3 -0.84 0.23 21.17
N PHE A 4 -0.43 1.30 21.87
CA PHE A 4 -0.61 2.68 21.40
C PHE A 4 0.13 2.92 20.08
N ILE A 5 1.40 2.50 19.98
CA ILE A 5 2.20 2.60 18.76
C ILE A 5 1.53 1.83 17.61
N THR A 6 1.03 0.63 17.87
CA THR A 6 0.32 -0.18 16.86
C THR A 6 -0.93 0.54 16.37
N VAL A 7 -1.78 1.03 17.28
CA VAL A 7 -3.02 1.73 16.91
C VAL A 7 -2.72 2.98 16.08
N VAL A 8 -1.77 3.83 16.52
CA VAL A 8 -1.40 5.03 15.78
C VAL A 8 -0.82 4.68 14.41
N SER A 9 0.09 3.71 14.34
CA SER A 9 0.67 3.24 13.08
C SER A 9 -0.38 2.69 12.12
N THR A 10 -1.32 1.90 12.61
CA THR A 10 -2.42 1.37 11.80
C THR A 10 -3.30 2.48 11.25
N LEU A 11 -3.65 3.49 12.05
CA LEU A 11 -4.44 4.63 11.58
C LEU A 11 -3.70 5.45 10.53
N LEU A 12 -2.40 5.66 10.69
CA LEU A 12 -1.57 6.36 9.71
C LEU A 12 -1.48 5.57 8.39
N LEU A 13 -1.22 4.27 8.46
CA LEU A 13 -1.18 3.39 7.29
C LEU A 13 -2.53 3.35 6.56
N LEU A 14 -3.64 3.21 7.30
CA LEU A 14 -4.98 3.22 6.74
C LEU A 14 -5.30 4.56 6.05
N SER A 15 -4.93 5.68 6.67
CA SER A 15 -5.11 7.02 6.08
C SER A 15 -4.31 7.15 4.79
N GLY A 16 -3.04 6.71 4.79
CA GLY A 16 -2.20 6.70 3.58
C GLY A 16 -2.76 5.82 2.47
N LEU A 17 -3.30 4.65 2.81
CA LEU A 17 -3.94 3.72 1.88
C LEU A 17 -5.17 4.33 1.21
N VAL A 18 -6.02 5.02 1.98
CA VAL A 18 -7.20 5.70 1.43
C VAL A 18 -6.78 6.87 0.52
N VAL A 19 -5.80 7.68 0.93
CA VAL A 19 -5.30 8.77 0.08
C VAL A 19 -4.74 8.26 -1.24
N ALA A 20 -3.97 7.17 -1.21
CA ALA A 20 -3.47 6.53 -2.43
C ALA A 20 -4.62 5.98 -3.31
N HIS A 21 -5.64 5.37 -2.70
CA HIS A 21 -6.83 4.89 -3.39
C HIS A 21 -7.54 6.01 -4.16
N GLU A 22 -7.89 7.10 -3.47
CA GLU A 22 -8.56 8.24 -4.07
C GLU A 22 -7.69 8.90 -5.14
N LEU A 23 -6.36 8.96 -4.91
CA LEU A 23 -5.42 9.48 -5.90
C LEU A 23 -5.44 8.65 -7.19
N GLY A 24 -5.60 7.32 -7.10
CA GLY A 24 -5.78 6.44 -8.25
C GLY A 24 -6.97 6.86 -9.12
N HIS A 25 -8.15 7.00 -8.52
CA HIS A 25 -9.36 7.47 -9.21
C HIS A 25 -9.14 8.84 -9.86
N TYR A 26 -8.60 9.80 -9.10
CA TYR A 26 -8.35 11.15 -9.56
C TYR A 26 -7.42 11.20 -10.79
N LEU A 27 -6.26 10.54 -10.71
CA LEU A 27 -5.26 10.57 -11.78
C LEU A 27 -5.79 9.98 -13.08
N VAL A 28 -6.50 8.86 -13.00
CA VAL A 28 -7.06 8.20 -14.19
C VAL A 28 -8.24 9.00 -14.75
N ALA A 29 -9.10 9.56 -13.89
CA ALA A 29 -10.18 10.44 -14.32
C ALA A 29 -9.65 11.62 -15.14
N LYS A 30 -8.70 12.38 -14.58
CA LYS A 30 -8.10 13.54 -15.26
C LYS A 30 -7.41 13.15 -16.57
N LYS A 31 -6.71 12.01 -16.60
CA LYS A 31 -6.07 11.49 -17.83
C LYS A 31 -7.09 11.07 -18.90
N ARG A 32 -8.30 10.68 -18.50
CA ARG A 32 -9.39 10.31 -19.40
C ARG A 32 -10.30 11.48 -19.77
N GLY A 33 -9.95 12.71 -19.39
CA GLY A 33 -10.76 13.89 -19.66
C GLY A 33 -12.04 13.97 -18.80
N ILE A 34 -12.12 13.19 -17.73
CA ILE A 34 -13.23 13.25 -16.78
C ILE A 34 -12.93 14.35 -15.77
N ARG A 35 -13.87 15.27 -15.60
CA ARG A 35 -13.81 16.36 -14.63
C ARG A 35 -13.95 15.81 -13.22
N VAL A 36 -13.18 16.40 -12.30
CA VAL A 36 -13.26 16.09 -10.87
C VAL A 36 -13.54 17.40 -10.15
N VAL A 37 -14.65 17.48 -9.42
CA VAL A 37 -15.06 18.71 -8.73
C VAL A 37 -14.42 18.84 -7.35
N GLU A 38 -14.26 17.73 -6.63
CA GLU A 38 -13.63 17.73 -5.31
C GLU A 38 -12.75 16.50 -5.12
N PHE A 39 -11.56 16.70 -4.55
CA PHE A 39 -10.69 15.67 -4.01
C PHE A 39 -10.54 15.95 -2.51
N ALA A 40 -11.10 15.08 -1.66
CA ALA A 40 -11.07 15.27 -0.23
C ALA A 40 -10.25 14.19 0.46
N ILE A 41 -9.34 14.61 1.32
CA ILE A 41 -8.64 13.75 2.28
C ILE A 41 -9.40 13.86 3.60
N GLY A 42 -10.05 12.77 3.98
CA GLY A 42 -10.84 12.64 5.19
C GLY A 42 -12.32 13.02 5.07
N PHE A 43 -13.01 12.98 6.21
CA PHE A 43 -14.44 13.33 6.36
C PHE A 43 -14.66 14.46 7.38
N GLY A 44 -15.86 15.06 7.34
CA GLY A 44 -16.26 16.16 8.23
C GLY A 44 -16.07 17.55 7.61
N PRO A 45 -16.01 18.61 8.43
CA PRO A 45 -15.83 19.98 7.93
C PRO A 45 -14.47 20.18 7.25
N ARG A 46 -14.43 21.04 6.23
CA ARG A 46 -13.19 21.39 5.52
C ARG A 46 -12.30 22.23 6.43
N LEU A 47 -11.15 21.69 6.85
CA LEU A 47 -10.16 22.42 7.66
C LEU A 47 -9.33 23.34 6.75
N VAL A 48 -8.85 22.77 5.65
CA VAL A 48 -8.06 23.47 4.64
C VAL A 48 -8.65 23.12 3.29
N LYS A 49 -8.78 24.11 2.41
CA LYS A 49 -9.20 23.90 1.03
C LYS A 49 -8.42 24.80 0.07
N TRP A 50 -8.15 24.29 -1.12
CA TRP A 50 -7.52 25.04 -2.20
C TRP A 50 -8.04 24.57 -3.54
N HIS A 51 -7.91 25.40 -4.58
CA HIS A 51 -8.37 25.06 -5.92
C HIS A 51 -7.16 24.85 -6.83
N ARG A 52 -7.21 23.81 -7.66
CA ARG A 52 -6.24 23.59 -8.74
C ARG A 52 -6.97 23.24 -10.02
N GLY A 53 -7.02 24.20 -10.94
CA GLY A 53 -7.88 24.11 -12.12
C GLY A 53 -9.35 24.07 -11.70
N GLU A 54 -10.09 23.06 -12.15
CA GLU A 54 -11.50 22.84 -11.84
C GLU A 54 -11.75 21.96 -10.60
N THR A 55 -10.69 21.48 -9.94
CA THR A 55 -10.78 20.57 -8.78
C THR A 55 -10.52 21.34 -7.48
N GLU A 56 -11.48 21.30 -6.55
CA GLU A 56 -11.27 21.71 -5.16
C GLU A 56 -10.58 20.57 -4.39
N PHE A 57 -9.46 20.85 -3.76
CA PHE A 57 -8.80 19.94 -2.84
C PHE A 57 -9.13 20.34 -1.41
N SER A 58 -9.48 19.38 -0.56
CA SER A 58 -9.73 19.66 0.85
C SER A 58 -9.11 18.63 1.80
N ILE A 59 -8.71 19.10 2.98
CA ILE A 59 -8.27 18.27 4.11
C ILE A 59 -9.28 18.44 5.24
N ARG A 60 -9.72 17.33 5.81
CA ARG A 60 -10.79 17.23 6.80
C ARG A 60 -10.30 16.45 8.03
N PRO A 61 -10.91 16.62 9.22
CA PRO A 61 -10.34 16.11 10.47
C PRO A 61 -10.26 14.58 10.56
N ILE A 62 -11.18 13.87 9.90
CA ILE A 62 -11.29 12.41 10.00
C ILE A 62 -10.50 11.76 8.86
N LEU A 63 -9.21 11.44 9.07
CA LEU A 63 -8.28 11.04 7.99
C LEU A 63 -8.39 9.59 7.49
N PHE A 64 -9.13 8.71 8.17
CA PHE A 64 -9.34 7.31 7.77
C PHE A 64 -10.41 7.17 6.67
N GLY A 65 -10.43 8.13 5.74
CA GLY A 65 -11.48 8.31 4.75
C GLY A 65 -11.07 9.33 3.69
N GLY A 66 -11.90 9.49 2.67
CA GLY A 66 -11.66 10.41 1.56
C GLY A 66 -12.65 10.14 0.45
N PHE A 67 -12.69 11.03 -0.53
CA PHE A 67 -13.50 10.82 -1.72
C PHE A 67 -13.02 11.67 -2.89
N VAL A 68 -13.19 11.12 -4.10
CA VAL A 68 -13.19 11.86 -5.36
C VAL A 68 -14.63 12.11 -5.80
N LYS A 69 -15.03 13.37 -5.86
CA LYS A 69 -16.36 13.78 -6.33
C LYS A 69 -16.30 14.12 -7.82
N PHE A 70 -17.17 13.48 -8.59
CA PHE A 70 -17.43 13.83 -9.99
C PHE A 70 -18.62 14.80 -10.07
N PRO A 71 -18.75 15.58 -11.16
CA PRO A 71 -19.95 16.38 -11.39
C PRO A 71 -21.22 15.52 -11.25
N ASP A 72 -22.17 15.99 -10.45
CA ASP A 72 -23.49 15.37 -10.31
C ASP A 72 -24.35 15.73 -11.54
N ASP A 73 -25.16 14.80 -12.06
CA ASP A 73 -26.11 15.07 -13.15
C ASP A 73 -27.35 15.81 -12.60
N VAL A 74 -27.16 17.02 -12.08
CA VAL A 74 -28.29 17.89 -11.70
C VAL A 74 -29.03 18.45 -12.91
N GLU A 75 -28.45 18.32 -14.11
CA GLU A 75 -29.09 18.68 -15.37
C GLU A 75 -29.47 17.42 -16.16
N ASP A 76 -30.63 17.45 -16.84
CA ASP A 76 -31.19 16.34 -17.63
C ASP A 76 -30.28 15.87 -18.80
N LYS A 77 -29.18 16.57 -19.09
CA LYS A 77 -28.24 16.23 -20.16
C LYS A 77 -26.81 16.19 -19.62
N PRO A 78 -26.12 15.03 -19.72
CA PRO A 78 -24.70 14.93 -19.38
C PRO A 78 -23.89 15.90 -20.23
N GLN A 79 -23.03 16.69 -19.59
CA GLN A 79 -22.13 17.62 -20.26
C GLN A 79 -20.82 16.91 -20.65
N GLU A 80 -20.07 17.51 -21.57
CA GLU A 80 -18.74 17.03 -21.91
C GLU A 80 -17.81 17.04 -20.68
N GLY A 81 -17.10 15.94 -20.47
CA GLY A 81 -16.22 15.74 -19.32
C GLY A 81 -16.93 15.23 -18.05
N ASP A 82 -18.24 15.05 -18.06
CA ASP A 82 -18.93 14.34 -16.98
C ASP A 82 -18.57 12.86 -16.94
N PHE A 83 -18.58 12.29 -15.74
CA PHE A 83 -18.26 10.88 -15.57
C PHE A 83 -19.22 9.97 -16.38
N ARG A 84 -20.49 10.35 -16.53
CA ARG A 84 -21.48 9.56 -17.27
C ARG A 84 -21.41 9.74 -18.79
N SER A 85 -20.92 10.88 -19.27
CA SER A 85 -20.71 11.11 -20.71
C SER A 85 -19.44 10.45 -21.22
N ALA A 86 -18.50 10.10 -20.34
CA ALA A 86 -17.31 9.35 -20.70
C ALA A 86 -17.62 7.93 -21.21
N SER A 87 -16.78 7.44 -22.12
CA SER A 87 -16.90 6.08 -22.66
C SER A 87 -16.84 5.01 -21.55
N LEU A 88 -17.52 3.88 -21.75
CA LEU A 88 -17.56 2.78 -20.79
C LEU A 88 -16.15 2.37 -20.32
N LYS A 89 -15.20 2.28 -21.26
CA LYS A 89 -13.80 1.96 -20.95
C LYS A 89 -13.18 2.99 -20.00
N SER A 90 -13.40 4.27 -20.21
CA SER A 90 -12.85 5.34 -19.36
C SER A 90 -13.44 5.30 -17.95
N ARG A 91 -14.75 5.04 -17.86
CA ARG A 91 -15.46 4.88 -16.57
C ARG A 91 -14.95 3.68 -15.79
N VAL A 92 -14.88 2.51 -16.44
CA VAL A 92 -14.37 1.28 -15.84
C VAL A 92 -12.92 1.44 -15.39
N LEU A 93 -12.05 2.01 -16.24
CA LEU A 93 -10.66 2.26 -15.87
C LEU A 93 -10.54 3.21 -14.68
N THR A 94 -11.37 4.24 -14.61
CA THR A 94 -11.37 5.19 -13.49
C THR A 94 -11.83 4.52 -12.19
N ILE A 95 -12.87 3.68 -12.22
CA ILE A 95 -13.34 2.92 -11.05
C ILE A 95 -12.28 1.90 -10.60
N LEU A 96 -11.60 1.23 -11.52
CA LEU A 96 -10.58 0.24 -11.15
C LEU A 96 -9.25 0.88 -10.70
N ALA A 97 -9.05 2.17 -10.99
CA ALA A 97 -7.80 2.85 -10.70
C ALA A 97 -7.47 2.95 -9.21
N GLY A 98 -8.48 3.14 -8.35
CA GLY A 98 -8.28 3.20 -6.89
C GLY A 98 -7.74 1.88 -6.33
N PRO A 99 -8.44 0.74 -6.53
CA PRO A 99 -7.93 -0.58 -6.13
C PRO A 99 -6.56 -0.91 -6.75
N ALA A 100 -6.35 -0.59 -8.02
CA ALA A 100 -5.08 -0.82 -8.70
C ALA A 100 -3.93 0.00 -8.07
N MET A 101 -4.19 1.24 -7.65
CA MET A 101 -3.21 2.08 -6.96
C MET A 101 -2.85 1.50 -5.58
N ASN A 102 -3.83 0.93 -4.86
CA ASN A 102 -3.53 0.25 -3.59
C ASN A 102 -2.69 -1.01 -3.79
N LEU A 103 -2.95 -1.80 -4.84
CA LEU A 103 -2.10 -2.93 -5.17
C LEU A 103 -0.67 -2.49 -5.50
N LEU A 104 -0.52 -1.43 -6.30
CA LEU A 104 0.78 -0.85 -6.60
C LEU A 104 1.50 -0.37 -5.33
N LEU A 105 0.80 0.36 -4.46
CA LEU A 105 1.34 0.81 -3.19
C LEU A 105 1.79 -0.36 -2.32
N ALA A 106 0.98 -1.43 -2.24
CA ALA A 106 1.33 -2.64 -1.49
C ALA A 106 2.61 -3.29 -2.01
N ILE A 107 2.78 -3.39 -3.33
CA ILE A 107 4.00 -3.93 -3.95
C ILE A 107 5.21 -3.06 -3.60
N VAL A 108 5.08 -1.73 -3.71
CA VAL A 108 6.17 -0.79 -3.38
C VAL A 108 6.55 -0.90 -1.91
N LEU A 109 5.56 -0.91 -1.01
CA LEU A 109 5.80 -1.05 0.42
C LEU A 109 6.42 -2.41 0.76
N ALA A 110 5.98 -3.49 0.11
CA ALA A 110 6.56 -4.82 0.28
C ALA A 110 8.03 -4.85 -0.17
N ILE A 111 8.37 -4.26 -1.31
CA ILE A 111 9.76 -4.17 -1.80
C ILE A 111 10.61 -3.39 -0.79
N ILE A 112 10.15 -2.23 -0.33
CA ILE A 112 10.87 -1.43 0.67
C ILE A 112 11.06 -2.24 1.95
N PHE A 113 10.00 -2.86 2.46
CA PHE A 113 10.06 -3.67 3.68
C PHE A 113 11.06 -4.83 3.54
N LEU A 114 10.94 -5.64 2.50
CA LEU A 114 11.82 -6.78 2.25
C LEU A 114 13.28 -6.34 2.07
N SER A 115 13.53 -5.18 1.44
CA SER A 115 14.88 -4.64 1.29
C SER A 115 15.56 -4.26 2.62
N THR A 116 14.79 -4.05 3.70
CA THR A 116 15.31 -3.70 5.03
C THR A 116 15.54 -4.90 5.95
N GLN A 117 14.90 -6.04 5.69
CA GLN A 117 14.98 -7.20 6.59
C GLN A 117 16.20 -8.10 6.33
N GLY A 118 16.88 -7.93 5.20
CA GLY A 118 17.98 -8.81 4.80
C GLY A 118 17.51 -10.24 4.49
N PHE A 119 18.46 -11.16 4.35
CA PHE A 119 18.18 -12.58 4.15
C PHE A 119 18.46 -13.34 5.44
N TYR A 120 17.55 -14.24 5.83
CA TYR A 120 17.84 -15.20 6.89
C TYR A 120 18.91 -16.17 6.37
N GLN A 121 20.05 -16.24 7.06
CA GLN A 121 21.09 -17.21 6.77
C GLN A 121 20.90 -18.43 7.67
N SER A 122 21.06 -19.63 7.12
CA SER A 122 21.05 -20.89 7.87
C SER A 122 22.39 -21.05 8.62
N VAL A 123 22.59 -20.23 9.64
CA VAL A 123 23.79 -20.22 10.48
C VAL A 123 23.51 -20.84 11.84
N ILE A 124 24.51 -21.53 12.38
CA ILE A 124 24.44 -22.09 13.72
C ILE A 124 24.50 -20.95 14.74
N VAL A 125 23.40 -20.73 15.46
CA VAL A 125 23.29 -19.66 16.45
C VAL A 125 23.94 -20.03 17.78
N GLU A 126 23.90 -21.31 18.15
CA GLU A 126 24.49 -21.81 19.39
C GLU A 126 24.80 -23.30 19.26
N VAL A 127 25.93 -23.74 19.83
CA VAL A 127 26.27 -25.16 19.95
C VAL A 127 26.32 -25.54 21.42
N GLN A 128 25.43 -26.44 21.83
CA GLN A 128 25.37 -26.86 23.23
C GLN A 128 26.62 -27.68 23.62
N PRO A 129 27.29 -27.35 24.74
CA PRO A 129 28.48 -28.08 25.19
C PRO A 129 28.21 -29.56 25.42
N GLY A 130 29.12 -30.43 24.95
CA GLY A 130 29.01 -31.89 25.08
C GLY A 130 28.05 -32.58 24.09
N SER A 131 27.33 -31.80 23.28
CA SER A 131 26.44 -32.34 22.25
C SER A 131 27.19 -33.08 21.13
N PRO A 132 26.51 -33.96 20.36
CA PRO A 132 27.08 -34.53 19.14
C PRO A 132 27.57 -33.47 18.14
N ALA A 133 26.90 -32.31 18.09
CA ALA A 133 27.31 -31.20 17.24
C ALA A 133 28.66 -30.61 17.65
N ALA A 134 28.87 -30.41 18.97
CA ALA A 134 30.17 -29.96 19.50
C ALA A 134 31.28 -31.00 19.23
N GLN A 135 30.97 -32.29 19.35
CA GLN A 135 31.92 -33.38 19.06
C GLN A 135 32.26 -33.48 17.58
N ALA A 136 31.31 -33.14 16.69
CA ALA A 136 31.51 -33.04 15.26
C ALA A 136 32.30 -31.79 14.84
N GLY A 137 32.63 -30.90 15.78
CA GLY A 137 33.42 -29.69 15.53
C GLY A 137 32.63 -28.53 14.93
N LEU A 138 31.29 -28.55 15.00
CA LEU A 138 30.44 -27.44 14.60
C LEU A 138 30.62 -26.27 15.56
N LEU A 139 30.67 -25.06 15.01
CA LEU A 139 30.86 -23.82 15.75
C LEU A 139 29.72 -22.83 15.51
N GLU A 140 29.52 -21.94 16.49
CA GLU A 140 28.66 -20.77 16.32
C GLU A 140 29.15 -19.94 15.12
N GLY A 141 28.22 -19.56 14.25
CA GLY A 141 28.50 -18.83 13.02
C GLY A 141 28.78 -19.70 11.79
N ASP A 142 28.89 -21.03 11.93
CA ASP A 142 29.01 -21.91 10.76
C ASP A 142 27.75 -21.82 9.89
N ALA A 143 27.96 -21.65 8.58
CA ALA A 143 26.89 -21.58 7.59
C ALA A 143 26.58 -22.97 7.03
N ILE A 144 25.37 -23.45 7.25
CA ILE A 144 24.87 -24.72 6.72
C ILE A 144 24.50 -24.50 5.25
N ARG A 145 25.24 -25.14 4.35
CA ARG A 145 24.98 -25.08 2.89
C ARG A 145 24.30 -26.33 2.35
N GLU A 146 24.50 -27.46 3.01
CA GLU A 146 24.00 -28.76 2.59
C GLU A 146 23.78 -29.65 3.82
N MET A 147 22.67 -30.39 3.82
CA MET A 147 22.35 -31.38 4.84
C MET A 147 21.78 -32.63 4.16
N ASN A 148 22.33 -33.80 4.47
CA ASN A 148 21.90 -35.09 3.89
C ASN A 148 21.84 -35.13 2.35
N GLY A 149 22.78 -34.44 1.68
CA GLY A 149 22.80 -34.37 0.21
C GLY A 149 21.81 -33.37 -0.40
N GLN A 150 21.05 -32.63 0.42
CA GLN A 150 20.15 -31.58 -0.02
C GLN A 150 20.72 -30.21 0.31
N ARG A 151 20.73 -29.33 -0.69
CA ARG A 151 21.19 -27.96 -0.52
C ARG A 151 20.19 -27.20 0.35
N ILE A 152 20.67 -26.62 1.44
CA ILE A 152 19.87 -25.79 2.34
C ILE A 152 19.96 -24.35 1.83
N ASP A 153 18.81 -23.80 1.47
CA ASP A 153 18.65 -22.40 1.11
C ASP A 153 17.78 -21.68 2.15
N PHE A 154 17.68 -20.36 2.04
CA PHE A 154 16.96 -19.46 2.97
C PHE A 154 15.44 -19.71 3.11
N TYR A 155 14.88 -20.69 2.39
CA TYR A 155 13.48 -21.08 2.45
C TYR A 155 13.22 -22.39 3.22
N ASP A 156 14.26 -23.10 3.65
CA ASP A 156 14.10 -24.32 4.43
C ASP A 156 13.91 -23.99 5.91
N PHE A 157 12.65 -23.88 6.33
CA PHE A 157 12.25 -23.60 7.72
C PHE A 157 11.74 -24.85 8.47
N ASP A 158 11.66 -26.02 7.81
CA ASP A 158 10.98 -27.23 8.30
C ASP A 158 11.92 -28.38 8.72
N THR A 159 13.17 -28.08 9.10
CA THR A 159 14.12 -29.06 9.67
C THR A 159 14.57 -28.66 11.06
#